data_AF-A0A432MBY0-F1
#
_entry.id   AF-A0A432MBY0-F1
#
_cell.length_a   1.000
_cell.length_b   1.000
_cell.length_c   1.000
_cell.angle_alpha   90.00
_cell.angle_beta   90.00
_cell.angle_gamma   90.00
#
_symmetry.space_group_name_H-M   'P 1'
#
loop_
_entity.id
_entity.type
_entity.pdbx_description
1 polymer ?
#
loop_
_entity_poly.entity_id
_entity_poly.type
_entity_poly.pdbx_seq_one_letter_code
_entity_poly.pdbx_strand_id
1 'polypeptide(L)'
;ARGLVAVGCWAHARRKFYEARTSDPERSHAALAWIGRLYDVEREAKGGGWGDDRLMAARGERSRPLLESLWSWLDDESAKVLPRSPIGEAIAYALSNRAELSRYLESPYLAIDNNAVENALRPVAVGRKNWLHLGSDRGGRTAATLMSLVQSCKRNGNEPFAYLRDVLDRVSTHPASRVDDLLPDRRVLPGAAGGRKG
;
A
#
# COMPACT_ATOMS: atom_id res chain seq x y z
N ALA A 1 16.94 17.32 2.40
CA ALA A 1 16.42 16.10 1.76
C ALA A 1 14.99 15.88 2.23
N ARG A 2 13.99 15.80 1.34
CA ARG A 2 12.63 15.42 1.75
C ARG A 2 12.69 13.93 2.11
N GLY A 3 12.75 13.64 3.41
CA GLY A 3 12.87 12.27 3.93
C GLY A 3 11.66 11.45 3.51
N LEU A 4 11.89 10.30 2.89
CA LEU A 4 10.84 9.31 2.66
C LEU A 4 10.41 8.77 4.03
N VAL A 5 9.12 8.88 4.34
CA VAL A 5 8.54 8.40 5.59
C VAL A 5 7.89 7.04 5.32
N ALA A 6 8.37 5.98 5.98
CA ALA A 6 7.85 4.63 5.79
C ALA A 6 6.45 4.47 6.39
N VAL A 7 5.55 3.74 5.74
CA VAL A 7 4.24 3.39 6.31
C VAL A 7 4.14 1.87 6.37
N GLY A 8 3.80 1.36 7.55
CA GLY A 8 3.74 -0.06 7.83
C GLY A 8 2.53 -0.70 7.19
N CYS A 9 2.58 -2.03 7.01
CA CYS A 9 1.50 -2.79 6.41
C CYS A 9 0.96 -3.81 7.42
N TRP A 10 -0.30 -3.63 7.83
CA TRP A 10 -0.94 -4.55 8.76
C TRP A 10 -1.16 -5.94 8.17
N ALA A 11 -1.27 -6.10 6.86
CA ALA A 11 -1.35 -7.41 6.23
C ALA A 11 -0.09 -8.26 6.47
N HIS A 12 1.09 -7.62 6.52
CA HIS A 12 2.33 -8.31 6.88
C HIS A 12 2.39 -8.70 8.35
N ALA A 13 2.04 -7.78 9.25
CA ALA A 13 1.96 -8.07 10.69
C ALA A 13 0.96 -9.21 10.95
N ARG A 14 -0.24 -9.11 10.39
CA ARG A 14 -1.32 -10.11 10.49
C ARG A 14 -0.88 -11.49 10.01
N ARG A 15 -0.14 -11.58 8.89
CA ARG A 15 0.35 -12.85 8.35
C ARG A 15 1.25 -13.57 9.36
N LYS A 16 2.15 -12.85 10.05
CA LYS A 16 3.04 -13.44 11.04
C LYS A 16 2.28 -14.04 12.23
N PHE A 17 1.31 -13.31 12.77
CA PHE A 17 0.42 -13.85 13.81
C PHE A 17 -0.41 -15.04 13.31
N TYR A 18 -0.85 -15.00 12.05
CA TYR A 18 -1.56 -16.13 11.45
C TYR A 18 -0.68 -17.37 11.34
N GLU A 19 0.59 -17.23 10.95
CA GLU A 19 1.55 -18.34 10.86
C GLU A 19 1.86 -18.95 12.24
N ALA A 20 1.88 -18.14 13.30
CA ALA A 20 2.11 -18.59 14.67
C ALA A 20 0.91 -19.33 15.31
N ARG A 21 -0.28 -19.34 14.68
CA ARG A 21 -1.53 -19.86 15.27
C ARG A 21 -1.52 -21.33 15.64
N THR A 22 -0.66 -22.13 15.02
CA THR A 22 -0.54 -23.57 15.32
C THR A 22 0.38 -23.83 16.51
N SER A 23 1.37 -22.96 16.74
CA SER A 23 2.34 -23.08 17.83
C SER A 23 1.93 -22.35 19.10
N ASP A 24 1.24 -21.22 18.98
CA ASP A 24 0.70 -20.45 20.12
C ASP A 24 -0.69 -19.88 19.74
N PRO A 25 -1.74 -20.71 19.81
CA PRO A 25 -3.08 -20.30 19.38
C PRO A 25 -3.65 -19.15 20.21
N GLU A 26 -3.37 -19.12 21.51
CA GLU A 26 -3.95 -18.15 22.44
C GLU A 26 -3.52 -16.71 22.08
N ARG A 27 -2.21 -16.46 22.02
CA ARG A 27 -1.69 -15.12 21.67
C ARG A 27 -1.98 -14.77 20.22
N SER A 28 -1.84 -15.75 19.32
CA SER A 28 -2.07 -15.51 17.89
C SER A 28 -3.51 -15.08 17.63
N HIS A 29 -4.49 -15.78 18.20
CA HIS A 29 -5.90 -15.42 18.02
C HIS A 29 -6.25 -14.10 18.69
N ALA A 30 -5.70 -13.81 19.88
CA ALA A 30 -5.87 -12.52 20.52
C ALA A 30 -5.37 -11.39 19.59
N ALA A 31 -4.12 -11.44 19.14
CA ALA A 31 -3.55 -10.45 18.22
C ALA A 31 -4.38 -10.30 16.93
N LEU A 32 -4.78 -11.42 16.32
CA LEU A 32 -5.60 -11.42 15.10
C LEU A 32 -6.98 -10.79 15.32
N ALA A 33 -7.58 -10.93 16.50
CA ALA A 33 -8.85 -10.31 16.84
C ALA A 33 -8.72 -8.77 16.94
N TRP A 34 -7.67 -8.27 17.61
CA TRP A 34 -7.37 -6.83 17.64
C TRP A 34 -7.17 -6.27 16.23
N ILE A 35 -6.33 -6.93 15.43
CA ILE A 35 -6.07 -6.54 14.03
C ILE A 35 -7.38 -6.56 13.22
N GLY A 36 -8.21 -7.58 13.41
CA GLY A 36 -9.52 -7.71 12.76
C GLY A 36 -10.40 -6.48 12.99
N ARG A 37 -10.45 -5.97 14.23
CA ARG A 37 -11.21 -4.77 14.61
C ARG A 37 -10.68 -3.50 13.94
N LEU A 38 -9.36 -3.38 13.74
CA LEU A 38 -8.81 -2.27 12.96
C LEU A 38 -9.30 -2.31 11.51
N TYR A 39 -9.31 -3.50 10.90
CA TYR A 39 -9.85 -3.67 9.55
C TYR A 39 -11.37 -3.48 9.47
N ASP A 40 -12.13 -3.72 10.53
CA ASP A 40 -13.57 -3.45 10.55
C ASP A 40 -13.85 -1.96 10.31
N VAL A 41 -13.10 -1.07 10.97
CA VAL A 41 -13.21 0.38 10.77
C VAL A 41 -12.98 0.76 9.30
N GLU A 42 -11.90 0.25 8.71
CA GLU A 42 -11.54 0.53 7.31
C GLU A 42 -12.55 -0.08 6.32
N ARG A 43 -13.09 -1.27 6.61
CA ARG A 43 -14.13 -1.90 5.80
C ARG A 43 -15.44 -1.14 5.85
N GLU A 44 -15.86 -0.70 7.02
CA GLU A 44 -17.06 0.13 7.18
C GLU A 44 -16.92 1.45 6.43
N ALA A 45 -15.76 2.10 6.54
CA ALA A 45 -15.50 3.34 5.82
C ALA A 45 -15.58 3.16 4.29
N LYS A 46 -14.96 2.09 3.78
CA LYS A 46 -15.02 1.75 2.36
C LYS A 46 -16.43 1.36 1.90
N GLY A 47 -17.11 0.51 2.66
CA GLY A 47 -18.46 0.01 2.32
C GLY A 47 -19.51 1.11 2.39
N GLY A 48 -19.35 2.08 3.30
CA GLY A 48 -20.21 3.23 3.45
C GLY A 48 -19.83 4.44 2.59
N GLY A 49 -18.75 4.37 1.80
CA GLY A 49 -18.28 5.47 0.95
C GLY A 49 -17.93 6.73 1.74
N TRP A 50 -17.29 6.60 2.89
CA TRP A 50 -16.99 7.74 3.77
C TRP A 50 -15.98 8.69 3.11
N GLY A 51 -16.20 9.99 3.29
CA GLY A 51 -15.20 11.00 2.98
C GLY A 51 -14.07 11.02 4.01
N ASP A 52 -12.98 11.68 3.64
CA ASP A 52 -11.73 11.75 4.41
C ASP A 52 -11.93 12.19 5.87
N ASP A 53 -12.73 13.22 6.12
CA ASP A 53 -12.96 13.74 7.48
C ASP A 53 -13.64 12.69 8.38
N ARG A 54 -14.63 11.98 7.85
CA ARG A 54 -15.35 10.93 8.59
C ARG A 54 -14.44 9.72 8.86
N LEU A 55 -13.61 9.34 7.88
CA LEU A 55 -12.61 8.30 8.06
C LEU A 55 -11.63 8.68 9.17
N MET A 56 -11.10 9.91 9.15
CA MET A 56 -10.14 10.39 10.15
C MET A 56 -10.75 10.46 11.54
N ALA A 57 -12.00 10.94 11.68
CA ALA A 57 -12.72 10.92 12.94
C ALA A 57 -12.87 9.48 13.47
N ALA A 58 -13.31 8.55 12.64
CA ALA A 58 -13.46 7.15 13.05
C ALA A 58 -12.12 6.48 13.40
N ARG A 59 -11.04 6.78 12.68
CA ARG A 59 -9.68 6.34 13.02
C ARG A 59 -9.25 6.88 14.38
N GLY A 60 -9.55 8.15 14.68
CA GLY A 60 -9.27 8.77 15.98
C GLY A 60 -10.07 8.16 17.13
N GLU A 61 -11.38 7.99 16.95
CA GLU A 61 -12.29 7.53 18.01
C GLU A 61 -12.24 6.02 18.24
N ARG A 62 -11.97 5.24 17.19
CA ARG A 62 -12.05 3.77 17.23
C ARG A 62 -10.71 3.10 17.03
N SER A 63 -9.99 3.41 15.97
CA SER A 63 -8.74 2.69 15.64
C SER A 63 -7.58 3.03 16.58
N ARG A 64 -7.45 4.29 17.00
CA ARG A 64 -6.39 4.74 17.92
C ARG A 64 -6.43 4.04 19.28
N PRO A 65 -7.55 4.03 20.04
CA PRO A 65 -7.58 3.34 21.33
C PRO A 65 -7.39 1.83 21.18
N LEU A 66 -7.84 1.25 20.06
CA LEU A 66 -7.58 -0.15 19.74
C LEU A 66 -6.08 -0.43 19.57
N LEU A 67 -5.38 0.42 18.83
CA LEU A 67 -3.95 0.30 18.63
C LEU A 67 -3.18 0.49 19.94
N GLU A 68 -3.52 1.48 20.75
CA GLU A 68 -2.87 1.72 22.04
C GLU A 68 -2.96 0.51 22.96
N SER A 69 -4.16 -0.09 23.04
CA SER A 69 -4.39 -1.29 23.83
C SER A 69 -3.67 -2.52 23.25
N LEU A 70 -3.67 -2.69 21.92
CA LEU A 70 -2.89 -3.74 21.26
C LEU A 70 -1.40 -3.58 21.55
N TRP A 71 -0.87 -2.36 21.52
CA TRP A 71 0.54 -2.10 21.81
C TRP A 71 0.90 -2.43 23.25
N SER A 72 0.08 -1.98 24.21
CA SER A 72 0.27 -2.34 25.62
C SER A 72 0.29 -3.86 25.81
N TRP A 73 -0.66 -4.57 25.19
CA TRP A 73 -0.73 -6.02 25.27
C TRP A 73 0.47 -6.70 24.62
N LEU A 74 0.95 -6.22 23.46
CA LEU A 74 2.14 -6.76 22.80
C LEU A 74 3.41 -6.52 23.61
N ASP A 75 3.54 -5.34 24.25
CA ASP A 75 4.65 -5.03 25.15
C ASP A 75 4.67 -6.04 26.32
N ASP A 76 3.52 -6.31 26.95
CA ASP A 76 3.40 -7.28 28.05
C ASP A 76 3.68 -8.72 27.61
N GLU A 77 3.16 -9.15 26.45
CA GLU A 77 3.37 -10.51 25.95
C GLU A 77 4.80 -10.74 25.46
N SER A 78 5.51 -9.69 25.04
CA SER A 78 6.90 -9.81 24.57
C SER A 78 7.83 -10.40 25.63
N ALA A 79 7.58 -10.11 26.91
CA ALA A 79 8.35 -10.63 28.04
C ALA A 79 8.05 -12.10 28.37
N LYS A 80 6.95 -12.66 27.84
CA LYS A 80 6.44 -13.99 28.19
C LYS A 80 6.73 -15.05 27.11
N VAL A 81 7.26 -14.63 25.95
CA VAL A 81 7.50 -15.52 24.80
C VAL A 81 9.00 -15.68 24.53
N LEU A 82 9.37 -16.84 23.96
CA LEU A 82 10.73 -17.04 23.48
C LEU A 82 10.98 -16.18 22.23
N PRO A 83 12.05 -15.37 22.16
CA PRO A 83 12.27 -14.44 21.05
C PRO A 83 12.33 -15.08 19.66
N ARG A 84 12.81 -16.32 19.56
CA ARG A 84 12.93 -17.08 18.30
C ARG A 84 11.75 -18.01 18.01
N SER A 85 10.71 -17.98 18.84
CA SER A 85 9.47 -18.70 18.54
C SER A 85 8.69 -17.95 17.44
N PRO A 86 7.84 -18.63 16.66
CA PRO A 86 7.01 -17.95 15.65
C PRO A 86 6.20 -16.77 16.21
N ILE A 87 5.65 -16.91 17.42
CA ILE A 87 4.90 -15.84 18.09
C ILE A 87 5.83 -14.71 18.57
N GLY A 88 7.02 -15.05 19.08
CA GLY A 88 8.05 -14.07 19.47
C GLY A 88 8.51 -13.22 18.29
N GLU A 89 8.73 -13.84 17.13
CA GLU A 89 9.09 -13.11 15.90
C GLU A 89 7.93 -12.23 15.39
N ALA A 90 6.67 -12.68 15.53
CA ALA A 90 5.50 -11.89 15.17
C ALA A 90 5.36 -10.65 16.05
N ILE A 91 5.50 -10.81 17.38
CA ILE A 91 5.46 -9.70 18.35
C ILE A 91 6.62 -8.73 18.09
N ALA A 92 7.85 -9.25 17.95
CA ALA A 92 9.03 -8.43 17.68
C ALA A 92 8.89 -7.63 16.38
N TYR A 93 8.34 -8.22 15.31
CA TYR A 93 8.03 -7.50 14.08
C TYR A 93 7.04 -6.36 14.31
N ALA A 94 5.94 -6.61 15.02
CA ALA A 94 4.92 -5.59 15.27
C ALA A 94 5.49 -4.42 16.11
N LEU A 95 6.24 -4.73 17.18
CA LEU A 95 6.83 -3.71 18.06
C LEU A 95 7.94 -2.91 17.37
N SER A 96 8.81 -3.56 16.60
CA SER A 96 9.87 -2.86 15.83
C SER A 96 9.34 -1.94 14.73
N ASN A 97 8.10 -2.16 14.28
CA ASN A 97 7.42 -1.33 13.27
C ASN A 97 6.24 -0.54 13.86
N ARG A 98 6.21 -0.33 15.18
CA ARG A 98 5.07 0.30 15.89
C ARG A 98 4.72 1.68 15.32
N ALA A 99 5.73 2.50 15.03
CA ALA A 99 5.53 3.83 14.46
C ALA A 99 4.95 3.72 13.05
N GLU A 100 5.58 2.93 12.19
CA GLU A 100 5.17 2.71 10.80
C GLU A 100 3.74 2.15 10.71
N LEU A 101 3.40 1.15 11.54
CA LEU A 101 2.08 0.52 11.59
C LEU A 101 0.99 1.45 12.16
N SER A 102 1.38 2.49 12.91
CA SER A 102 0.44 3.49 13.44
C SER A 102 0.22 4.67 12.50
N ARG A 103 1.11 4.91 11.53
CA ARG A 103 1.08 6.09 10.65
C ARG A 103 -0.18 6.21 9.79
N TYR A 104 -0.88 5.12 9.48
CA TYR A 104 -2.14 5.23 8.72
C TYR A 104 -3.20 6.07 9.45
N LEU A 105 -3.08 6.25 10.77
CA LEU A 105 -3.94 7.14 11.55
C LEU A 105 -3.65 8.64 11.35
N GLU A 106 -2.55 9.00 10.69
CA GLU A 106 -2.10 10.40 10.57
C GLU A 106 -2.71 11.11 9.36
N SER A 107 -3.20 10.36 8.36
CA SER A 107 -3.74 10.96 7.15
C SER A 107 -4.72 10.03 6.41
N PRO A 108 -5.79 10.58 5.78
CA PRO A 108 -6.78 9.79 5.05
C PRO A 108 -6.22 9.10 3.80
N TYR A 109 -5.19 9.65 3.17
CA TYR A 109 -4.57 9.03 1.98
C TYR A 109 -3.64 7.85 2.33
N LEU A 110 -3.36 7.63 3.61
CA LEU A 110 -2.61 6.47 4.07
C LEU A 110 -3.56 5.30 4.29
N ALA A 111 -3.31 4.20 3.59
CA ALA A 111 -4.04 2.95 3.76
C ALA A 111 -3.42 2.14 4.91
N ILE A 112 -4.28 1.38 5.61
CA ILE A 112 -3.84 0.43 6.65
C ILE A 112 -2.89 -0.66 6.11
N ASP A 113 -2.99 -0.95 4.81
CA ASP A 113 -2.15 -1.89 4.06
C ASP A 113 -1.61 -1.28 2.77
N ASN A 114 -0.41 -1.70 2.39
CA ASN A 114 0.23 -1.33 1.14
C ASN A 114 -0.12 -2.30 -0.02
N ASN A 115 -1.05 -3.25 0.16
CA ASN A 115 -1.37 -4.30 -0.82
C ASN A 115 -1.65 -3.77 -2.23
N ALA A 116 -2.33 -2.62 -2.36
CA ALA A 116 -2.59 -2.00 -3.67
C ALA A 116 -1.29 -1.51 -4.33
N VAL A 117 -0.39 -0.90 -3.55
CA VAL A 117 0.94 -0.45 -4.00
C VAL A 117 1.79 -1.66 -4.38
N GLU A 118 1.81 -2.70 -3.56
CA GLU A 118 2.55 -3.93 -3.86
C GLU A 118 2.02 -4.65 -5.09
N ASN A 119 0.69 -4.74 -5.27
CA ASN A 119 0.08 -5.28 -6.47
C ASN A 119 0.45 -4.44 -7.70
N ALA A 120 0.48 -3.11 -7.59
CA ALA A 120 0.89 -2.21 -8.66
C ALA A 120 2.39 -2.33 -9.00
N LEU A 121 3.23 -2.66 -8.02
CA LEU A 121 4.67 -2.88 -8.18
C LEU A 121 5.04 -4.33 -8.53
N ARG A 122 4.16 -5.31 -8.30
CA ARG A 122 4.44 -6.74 -8.58
C ARG A 122 4.86 -6.99 -10.04
N PRO A 123 4.24 -6.38 -11.08
CA PRO A 123 4.75 -6.49 -12.45
C PRO A 123 6.18 -5.98 -12.62
N VAL A 124 6.62 -5.00 -11.82
CA VAL A 124 8.00 -4.48 -11.81
C VAL A 124 8.96 -5.48 -11.20
N ALA A 125 8.59 -6.07 -10.06
CA ALA A 125 9.41 -7.08 -9.39
C ALA A 125 9.60 -8.33 -10.26
N VAL A 126 8.54 -8.73 -10.98
CA VAL A 126 8.61 -9.83 -11.97
C VAL A 126 9.42 -9.40 -13.20
N GLY A 127 9.21 -8.19 -13.72
CA GLY A 127 9.93 -7.64 -14.86
C GLY A 127 11.43 -7.43 -14.61
N ARG A 128 11.84 -7.16 -13.35
CA ARG A 128 13.25 -7.06 -12.94
C ARG A 128 14.06 -8.33 -13.23
N LYS A 129 13.44 -9.52 -13.19
CA LYS A 129 14.08 -10.77 -13.61
C LYS A 129 14.30 -10.85 -15.14
N ASN A 130 13.59 -10.05 -15.92
CA ASN A 130 13.61 -10.04 -17.39
C ASN A 130 14.27 -8.80 -17.99
N TRP A 131 14.60 -7.77 -17.21
CA TRP A 131 15.18 -6.51 -17.70
C TRP A 131 16.66 -6.44 -17.35
N LEU A 132 17.50 -6.88 -18.29
CA LEU A 132 18.98 -7.01 -18.19
C LEU A 132 19.75 -5.74 -17.75
N HIS A 133 19.11 -4.57 -17.65
CA HIS A 133 19.78 -3.28 -17.42
C HIS A 133 19.30 -2.52 -16.16
N LEU A 134 18.48 -3.15 -15.32
CA LEU A 134 17.93 -2.55 -14.08
C LEU A 134 18.92 -2.60 -12.89
N GLY A 135 20.23 -2.53 -13.16
CA GLY A 135 21.30 -2.57 -12.16
C GLY A 135 22.00 -1.23 -11.89
N SER A 136 21.65 -0.15 -12.61
CA SER A 136 22.21 1.19 -12.39
C SER A 136 21.17 2.15 -11.82
N ASP A 137 21.60 3.14 -11.03
CA ASP A 137 20.74 4.22 -10.49
C ASP A 137 19.92 4.92 -11.58
N ARG A 138 20.53 5.13 -12.75
CA ARG A 138 19.87 5.71 -13.92
C ARG A 138 18.77 4.78 -14.46
N GLY A 139 19.03 3.48 -14.58
CA GLY A 139 18.03 2.48 -14.96
C GLY A 139 16.87 2.40 -13.97
N GLY A 140 17.16 2.50 -12.67
CA GLY A 140 16.16 2.55 -11.60
C GLY A 140 15.25 3.77 -11.70
N ARG A 141 15.81 4.97 -11.92
CA ARG A 141 15.03 6.20 -12.12
C ARG A 141 14.13 6.12 -13.36
N THR A 142 14.66 5.65 -14.49
CA THR A 142 13.86 5.49 -15.71
C THR A 142 12.70 4.52 -15.51
N ALA A 143 12.95 3.38 -14.84
CA ALA A 143 11.90 2.42 -14.53
C ALA A 143 10.82 3.03 -13.61
N ALA A 144 11.21 3.78 -12.58
CA ALA A 144 10.28 4.45 -11.68
C ALA A 144 9.39 5.47 -12.41
N THR A 145 9.96 6.27 -13.33
CA THR A 145 9.22 7.22 -14.14
C THR A 145 8.21 6.53 -15.05
N LEU A 146 8.64 5.52 -15.81
CA LEU A 146 7.75 4.76 -16.71
C LEU A 146 6.62 4.07 -15.95
N MET A 147 6.92 3.49 -14.79
CA MET A 147 5.92 2.82 -13.96
C MET A 147 4.92 3.79 -13.35
N SER A 148 5.40 4.95 -12.87
CA SER A 148 4.52 6.01 -12.38
C SER A 148 3.55 6.45 -13.48
N LEU A 149 4.03 6.59 -14.72
CA LEU A 149 3.22 6.94 -15.88
C LEU A 149 2.15 5.87 -16.20
N VAL A 150 2.53 4.59 -16.23
CA VAL A 150 1.61 3.48 -16.46
C VAL A 150 0.53 3.39 -15.37
N GLN A 151 0.90 3.56 -14.10
CA GLN A 151 -0.07 3.53 -13.00
C GLN A 151 -1.00 4.74 -13.03
N SER A 152 -0.49 5.92 -13.38
CA SER A 152 -1.32 7.10 -13.64
C SER A 152 -2.30 6.88 -14.78
N CYS A 153 -1.92 6.17 -15.86
CA CYS A 153 -2.85 5.80 -16.93
C CYS A 153 -4.00 4.94 -16.40
N LYS A 154 -3.66 3.85 -15.70
CA LYS A 154 -4.66 2.93 -15.12
C LYS A 154 -5.61 3.64 -14.16
N ARG A 155 -5.08 4.53 -13.31
CA ARG A 155 -5.88 5.32 -12.37
C ARG A 155 -6.86 6.26 -13.05
N ASN A 156 -6.50 6.80 -14.21
CA ASN A 156 -7.36 7.68 -15.01
C ASN A 156 -8.20 6.93 -16.06
N GLY A 157 -8.23 5.60 -16.04
CA GLY A 157 -9.01 4.79 -16.99
C GLY A 157 -8.41 4.71 -18.41
N ASN A 158 -7.17 5.17 -18.60
CA ASN A 158 -6.47 5.07 -19.87
C ASN A 158 -5.78 3.71 -20.02
N GLU A 159 -5.92 3.09 -21.19
CA GLU A 159 -5.13 1.91 -21.56
C GLU A 159 -3.65 2.34 -21.73
N PRO A 160 -2.71 1.81 -20.93
CA PRO A 160 -1.34 2.31 -20.90
C PRO A 160 -0.59 2.21 -22.23
N PHE A 161 -0.80 1.16 -23.04
CA PHE A 161 -0.11 1.01 -24.31
C PHE A 161 -0.60 2.07 -25.33
N ALA A 162 -1.92 2.26 -25.44
CA ALA A 162 -2.53 3.27 -26.30
C ALA A 162 -2.07 4.67 -25.91
N TYR A 163 -2.00 4.96 -24.61
CA TYR A 163 -1.47 6.23 -24.10
C TYR A 163 0.00 6.42 -24.47
N LEU A 164 0.86 5.44 -24.21
CA LEU A 164 2.29 5.55 -24.50
C LEU A 164 2.57 5.70 -25.99
N ARG A 165 1.87 4.93 -26.85
CA ARG A 165 1.99 5.05 -28.31
C ARG A 165 1.69 6.47 -28.77
N ASP A 166 0.56 7.02 -28.36
CA ASP A 166 0.12 8.33 -28.82
C ASP A 166 0.95 9.48 -28.22
N VAL A 167 1.52 9.31 -27.03
CA VAL A 167 2.54 10.24 -26.50
C VAL A 167 3.82 10.15 -27.33
N LEU A 168 4.33 8.95 -27.62
CA LEU A 168 5.57 8.76 -28.38
C LEU A 168 5.45 9.25 -29.83
N ASP A 169 4.27 9.12 -30.44
CA ASP A 169 3.99 9.64 -31.79
C ASP A 169 4.04 11.18 -31.84
N ARG A 170 3.77 11.84 -30.72
CA ARG A 170 3.67 13.31 -30.64
C ARG A 170 4.88 13.97 -30.00
N VAL A 171 5.61 13.27 -29.14
CA VAL A 171 6.65 13.88 -28.29
C VAL A 171 7.75 14.58 -29.09
N SER A 172 8.02 14.14 -30.32
CA SER A 172 9.01 14.74 -31.21
C SER A 172 8.56 16.07 -31.84
N THR A 173 7.25 16.34 -31.89
CA THR A 173 6.66 17.51 -32.54
C THR A 173 5.82 18.38 -31.59
N HIS A 174 5.57 17.92 -30.37
CA HIS A 174 4.78 18.63 -29.38
C HIS A 174 5.60 19.74 -28.69
N PRO A 175 5.07 20.97 -28.54
CA PRO A 175 5.80 22.05 -27.87
C PRO A 175 6.17 21.68 -26.43
N ALA A 176 7.44 21.89 -26.05
CA ALA A 176 7.91 21.63 -24.69
C ALA A 176 7.14 22.42 -23.62
N SER A 177 6.66 23.62 -23.96
CA SER A 177 5.82 24.46 -23.10
C SER A 177 4.42 23.88 -22.82
N ARG A 178 4.02 22.82 -23.54
CA ARG A 178 2.71 22.18 -23.46
C ARG A 178 2.77 20.70 -23.08
N VAL A 179 3.88 20.24 -22.49
CA VAL A 179 4.05 18.82 -22.09
C VAL A 179 2.93 18.33 -21.16
N ASP A 180 2.34 19.22 -20.37
CA ASP A 180 1.23 18.88 -19.47
C ASP A 180 0.00 18.36 -20.22
N ASP A 181 -0.22 18.76 -21.48
CA ASP A 181 -1.31 18.22 -22.32
C ASP A 181 -1.14 16.73 -22.62
N LEU A 182 0.09 16.22 -22.48
CA LEU A 182 0.39 14.82 -22.68
C LEU A 182 0.16 14.00 -21.41
N LEU A 183 -0.12 14.60 -20.25
CA LEU A 183 -0.25 13.86 -18.98
C LEU A 183 -1.50 12.95 -18.93
N PRO A 184 -1.45 11.83 -18.20
CA PRO A 184 -2.55 10.85 -18.17
C PRO A 184 -3.89 11.38 -17.63
N ASP A 185 -3.89 12.41 -16.80
CA ASP A 185 -5.10 13.05 -16.25
C ASP A 185 -5.73 14.08 -17.22
N ARG A 186 -4.92 14.61 -18.16
CA ARG A 186 -5.36 15.60 -19.17
C ARG A 186 -5.80 14.96 -20.47
N ARG A 187 -5.49 13.68 -20.66
CA ARG A 187 -5.61 12.98 -21.93
C ARG A 187 -6.46 11.73 -21.79
N VAL A 188 -7.74 11.84 -22.12
CA VAL A 188 -8.64 10.68 -22.24
C VAL A 188 -8.64 10.24 -23.70
N LEU A 189 -8.11 9.05 -23.98
CA LEU A 189 -8.11 8.53 -25.36
C LEU A 189 -9.49 8.00 -25.75
N PRO A 190 -10.03 8.36 -26.94
CA PRO A 190 -11.28 7.78 -27.42
C PRO A 190 -11.09 6.28 -27.68
N GLY A 191 -11.77 5.44 -26.89
CA GLY A 191 -11.70 3.97 -26.98
C GLY A 191 -11.74 3.20 -25.66
N ALA A 192 -11.69 3.85 -24.48
CA ALA A 192 -11.73 3.18 -23.18
C ALA A 192 -13.12 2.64 -22.76
N ALA A 193 -14.13 2.75 -23.62
CA ALA A 193 -15.45 2.13 -23.44
C ALA A 193 -15.52 0.82 -24.22
N GLY A 194 -14.90 -0.25 -23.70
CA GLY A 194 -14.93 -1.55 -24.36
C GLY A 194 -14.62 -2.69 -23.41
N GLY A 195 -15.62 -3.15 -22.65
CA GLY A 195 -15.53 -4.43 -21.94
C GLY A 195 -16.19 -4.53 -20.57
N ARG A 196 -17.42 -4.04 -20.38
CA ARG A 196 -18.34 -4.72 -19.44
C ARG A 196 -18.91 -5.92 -20.20
N LYS A 197 -18.36 -7.12 -19.96
CA LYS A 197 -19.08 -8.37 -20.18
C LYS A 197 -19.66 -8.78 -18.82
N GLY A 198 -20.97 -9.01 -18.82
CA GLY A 198 -21.74 -9.45 -17.65
C GLY A 198 -21.51 -10.89 -17.27
#